data_AF-E1ZJH1-F1
#
_entry.id   AF-E1ZJH1-F1
#
_cell.length_a   1.000
_cell.length_b   1.000
_cell.length_c   1.000
_cell.angle_alpha   90.00
_cell.angle_beta   90.00
_cell.angle_gamma   90.00
#
_symmetry.space_group_name_H-M   'P 1'
#
loop_
_entity.id
_entity.type
_entity.pdbx_description
1 polymer ?
#
loop_
_entity_poly.entity_id
_entity_poly.type
_entity_poly.pdbx_seq_one_letter_code
_entity_poly.pdbx_strand_id
1 'polypeptide(L)'
;MELADELSLAAHAGDEAAVRQLLAAGARADQVDTKDRLPLHRASSSLALTPDPAVVSLLLEAAPELAFAPNAAGRTPLYRLMHHGTAEQVAETARCLLRAAPAVQTALGILLQYSQHSATLYADLMARLSLSEDQWHSIPAPCPGLARALPAVLQRSAAEAGWLVGRLAEGQHKRLRAAALSLARAQRDVRSLPAELSGRILALCLLDP
;
A
#
# COMPACT_ATOMS: atom_id res chain seq x y z
N MET A 1 7.65 21.96 27.97
CA MET A 1 7.60 21.28 26.66
C MET A 1 6.33 20.46 26.68
N GLU A 2 5.43 20.66 25.73
CA GLU A 2 4.18 19.90 25.71
C GLU A 2 4.47 18.45 25.31
N LEU A 3 3.76 17.48 25.88
CA LEU A 3 3.92 16.05 25.57
C LEU A 3 3.74 15.75 24.06
N ALA A 4 2.98 16.59 23.35
CA ALA A 4 2.80 16.51 21.89
C ALA A 4 4.09 16.83 21.11
N ASP A 5 4.87 17.83 21.57
CA ASP A 5 6.15 18.18 20.95
C ASP A 5 7.18 17.08 21.19
N GLU A 6 7.20 16.50 22.40
CA GLU A 6 8.06 15.37 22.77
C GLU A 6 7.73 14.13 21.92
N LEU A 7 6.45 13.81 21.77
CA LEU A 7 5.99 12.70 20.93
C LEU A 7 6.35 12.94 19.46
N SER A 8 6.21 14.17 18.98
CA SER A 8 6.56 14.56 17.60
C SER A 8 8.07 14.50 17.35
N LEU A 9 8.89 14.85 18.33
CA LEU A 9 10.35 14.73 18.28
C LEU A 9 10.79 13.26 18.27
N ALA A 10 10.25 12.44 19.19
CA ALA A 10 10.52 11.00 19.24
C ALA A 10 10.10 10.30 17.94
N ALA A 11 8.91 10.65 17.42
CA ALA A 11 8.43 10.15 16.13
C ALA A 11 9.34 10.55 14.97
N HIS A 12 9.87 11.77 14.96
CA HIS A 12 10.81 12.23 13.93
C HIS A 12 12.15 11.50 13.99
N ALA A 13 12.62 11.18 15.20
CA ALA A 13 13.85 10.45 15.45
C ALA A 13 13.73 8.95 15.21
N GLY A 14 12.52 8.42 15.03
CA GLY A 14 12.29 6.97 14.92
C GLY A 14 12.48 6.21 16.23
N ASP A 15 12.39 6.88 17.38
CA ASP A 15 12.59 6.26 18.69
C ASP A 15 11.31 5.56 19.16
N GLU A 16 11.17 4.29 18.77
CA GLU A 16 10.02 3.43 19.14
C GLU A 16 9.80 3.37 20.66
N ALA A 17 10.88 3.29 21.45
CA ALA A 17 10.79 3.14 22.89
C ALA A 17 10.24 4.42 23.53
N ALA A 18 10.76 5.58 23.12
CA ALA A 18 10.27 6.87 23.58
C ALA A 18 8.81 7.11 23.16
N VAL A 19 8.45 6.79 21.91
CA VAL A 19 7.06 6.92 21.42
C VAL A 19 6.11 6.05 22.27
N ARG A 20 6.47 4.79 22.54
CA ARG A 20 5.66 3.90 23.37
C ARG A 20 5.49 4.43 24.80
N GLN A 21 6.57 4.92 25.41
CA GLN A 21 6.52 5.50 26.76
C GLN A 21 5.65 6.76 26.82
N LEU A 22 5.77 7.65 25.83
CA LEU A 22 4.99 8.89 25.77
C LEU A 22 3.50 8.61 25.55
N LEU A 23 3.16 7.69 24.65
CA LEU A 23 1.76 7.24 24.49
C LEU A 23 1.21 6.62 25.78
N ALA A 24 2.00 5.79 26.47
CA ALA A 24 1.60 5.20 27.76
C ALA A 24 1.45 6.25 28.87
N ALA A 25 2.21 7.35 28.81
CA ALA A 25 2.09 8.49 29.72
C ALA A 25 0.88 9.40 29.42
N GLY A 26 0.09 9.08 28.38
CA GLY A 26 -1.10 9.85 27.99
C GLY A 26 -0.83 10.93 26.95
N ALA A 27 0.31 10.92 26.26
CA ALA A 27 0.53 11.77 25.10
C ALA A 27 -0.50 11.42 24.02
N ARG A 28 -1.14 12.45 23.45
CA ARG A 28 -2.18 12.26 22.45
C ARG A 28 -1.60 12.30 21.04
N ALA A 29 -1.83 11.24 20.25
CA ALA A 29 -1.37 11.14 18.87
C ALA A 29 -2.09 12.12 17.91
N ASP A 30 -3.23 12.67 18.31
CA ASP A 30 -4.05 13.63 17.55
C ASP A 30 -3.63 15.09 17.77
N GLN A 31 -2.71 15.36 18.69
CA GLN A 31 -2.18 16.71 18.92
C GLN A 31 -1.11 17.06 17.89
N VAL A 32 -1.18 18.28 17.38
CA VAL A 32 -0.21 18.80 16.43
C VAL A 32 0.96 19.46 17.15
N ASP A 33 2.16 19.37 16.54
CA ASP A 33 3.32 20.14 16.99
C ASP A 33 3.16 21.64 16.70
N THR A 34 4.12 22.44 17.16
CA THR A 34 4.24 23.89 16.87
C THR A 34 4.22 24.29 15.38
N LYS A 35 4.22 23.34 14.45
CA LYS A 35 4.12 23.56 13.00
C LYS A 35 2.84 22.98 12.41
N ASP A 36 1.83 22.73 13.23
CA ASP A 36 0.54 22.13 12.88
C ASP A 36 0.69 20.74 12.22
N ARG A 37 1.65 19.94 12.69
CA ARG A 37 1.88 18.58 12.19
C ARG A 37 1.61 17.54 13.27
N LEU A 38 0.79 16.56 12.93
CA LEU A 38 0.66 15.36 13.75
C LEU A 38 2.01 14.62 13.89
N PRO A 39 2.26 13.91 14.99
CA PRO A 39 3.39 13.02 15.16
C PRO A 39 3.58 12.08 13.97
N LEU A 40 2.47 11.58 13.39
CA LEU A 40 2.49 10.71 12.22
C LEU A 40 3.10 11.37 10.97
N HIS A 41 2.89 12.68 10.78
CA HIS A 41 3.54 13.44 9.72
C HIS A 41 5.04 13.58 9.93
N ARG A 42 5.50 13.66 11.19
CA ARG A 42 6.92 13.78 11.54
C ARG A 42 7.66 12.46 11.37
N ALA A 43 7.03 11.35 11.78
CA ALA A 43 7.50 10.00 11.48
C ALA A 43 7.60 9.75 9.97
N SER A 44 6.61 10.22 9.20
CA SER A 44 6.57 10.06 7.74
C SER A 44 7.44 11.05 6.97
N SER A 45 8.14 11.98 7.65
CA SER A 45 8.95 13.00 6.99
C SER A 45 10.37 13.09 7.54
N SER A 46 10.88 12.02 8.15
CA SER A 46 12.27 12.00 8.56
C SER A 46 13.16 12.05 7.32
N LEU A 47 13.92 13.15 7.20
CA LEU A 47 14.81 13.44 6.08
C LEU A 47 16.22 12.87 6.33
N ALA A 48 16.51 12.52 7.59
CA ALA A 48 17.81 12.07 8.06
C ALA A 48 17.83 10.57 8.42
N LEU A 49 16.66 9.95 8.65
CA LEU A 49 16.52 8.55 9.02
C LEU A 49 15.44 7.90 8.16
N THR A 50 15.59 6.61 7.90
CA THR A 50 14.54 5.80 7.27
C THR A 50 13.28 5.88 8.12
N PRO A 51 12.11 6.16 7.52
CA PRO A 51 10.86 6.22 8.26
C PRO A 51 10.60 4.83 8.85
N ASP A 52 10.53 4.74 10.18
CA ASP A 52 10.42 3.47 10.87
C ASP A 52 8.96 2.97 10.83
N PRO A 53 8.69 1.81 10.18
CA PRO A 53 7.35 1.24 10.15
C PRO A 53 6.82 0.90 11.55
N ALA A 54 7.67 0.63 12.54
CA ALA A 54 7.25 0.35 13.91
C ALA A 54 6.63 1.59 14.56
N VAL A 55 7.29 2.75 14.45
CA VAL A 55 6.77 4.03 14.97
C VAL A 55 5.46 4.40 14.30
N VAL A 56 5.37 4.28 12.97
CA VAL A 56 4.12 4.53 12.23
C VAL A 56 3.02 3.60 12.69
N SER A 57 3.32 2.32 12.90
CA SER A 57 2.33 1.33 13.37
C SER A 57 1.84 1.66 14.78
N LEU A 58 2.72 2.01 15.71
CA LEU A 58 2.32 2.41 17.07
C LEU A 58 1.41 3.64 17.09
N LEU A 59 1.72 4.65 16.27
CA LEU A 59 0.88 5.84 16.15
C LEU A 59 -0.49 5.52 15.53
N LEU A 60 -0.54 4.61 14.56
CA LEU A 60 -1.79 4.13 13.95
C LEU A 60 -2.60 3.21 14.87
N GLU A 61 -1.94 2.44 15.75
CA GLU A 61 -2.61 1.64 16.78
C GLU A 61 -3.30 2.55 17.81
N ALA A 62 -2.69 3.68 18.15
CA ALA A 62 -3.28 4.67 19.04
C ALA A 62 -4.41 5.47 18.36
N ALA A 63 -4.28 5.79 17.07
CA ALA A 63 -5.21 6.65 16.34
C ALA A 63 -5.23 6.32 14.83
N PRO A 64 -5.97 5.28 14.40
CA PRO A 64 -5.97 4.82 13.02
C PRO A 64 -6.59 5.83 12.03
N GLU A 65 -7.51 6.67 12.50
CA GLU A 65 -8.15 7.73 11.72
C GLU A 65 -7.17 8.78 11.19
N LEU A 66 -5.99 8.92 11.83
CA LEU A 66 -4.98 9.90 11.45
C LEU A 66 -4.15 9.47 10.24
N ALA A 67 -4.28 8.22 9.76
CA ALA A 67 -3.53 7.68 8.61
C ALA A 67 -3.56 8.59 7.37
N PHE A 68 -4.68 9.28 7.15
CA PHE A 68 -4.89 10.20 6.01
C PHE A 68 -5.27 11.61 6.43
N ALA A 69 -5.13 11.96 7.71
CA ALA A 69 -5.42 13.31 8.18
C ALA A 69 -4.44 14.31 7.54
N PRO A 70 -4.92 15.37 6.85
CA PRO A 70 -4.05 16.39 6.30
C PRO A 70 -3.48 17.28 7.40
N ASN A 71 -2.22 17.70 7.27
CA ASN A 71 -1.67 18.80 8.07
C ASN A 71 -2.17 20.17 7.57
N ALA A 72 -1.72 21.25 8.22
CA ALA A 72 -2.07 22.63 7.83
C ALA A 72 -1.74 23.01 6.37
N ALA A 73 -0.82 22.29 5.71
CA ALA A 73 -0.52 22.47 4.29
C ALA A 73 -1.37 21.59 3.36
N GLY A 74 -2.40 20.92 3.88
CA GLY A 74 -3.25 19.99 3.13
C GLY A 74 -2.55 18.66 2.77
N ARG A 75 -1.38 18.37 3.36
CA ARG A 75 -0.55 17.21 3.00
C ARG A 75 -0.79 16.08 3.98
N THR A 76 -1.07 14.88 3.47
CA THR A 76 -1.22 13.66 4.27
C THR A 76 0.13 13.06 4.67
N PRO A 77 0.17 12.13 5.65
CA PRO A 77 1.40 11.40 5.99
C PRO A 77 1.99 10.66 4.78
N LEU A 78 1.14 10.02 3.98
CA LEU A 78 1.55 9.31 2.75
C LEU A 78 2.18 10.27 1.72
N TYR A 79 1.65 11.49 1.55
CA TYR A 79 2.28 12.50 0.70
C TYR A 79 3.69 12.86 1.18
N ARG A 80 3.87 13.05 2.49
CA ARG A 80 5.19 13.38 3.07
C ARG A 80 6.18 12.23 2.89
N LEU A 81 5.72 11.01 3.08
CA LEU A 81 6.51 9.81 2.91
C LEU A 81 7.07 9.71 1.47
N MET A 82 6.18 9.84 0.48
CA MET A 82 6.55 9.75 -0.94
C MET A 82 7.44 10.91 -1.40
N HIS A 83 7.39 12.07 -0.73
CA HIS A 83 8.19 13.24 -1.06
C HIS A 83 9.63 13.15 -0.54
N HIS A 84 9.89 12.42 0.55
CA HIS A 84 11.20 12.46 1.24
C HIS A 84 11.98 11.15 1.24
N GLY A 85 11.33 10.01 0.99
CA GLY A 85 12.00 8.70 1.06
C GLY A 85 12.19 8.02 -0.30
N THR A 86 13.12 7.07 -0.34
CA THR A 86 13.34 6.20 -1.50
C THR A 86 12.30 5.07 -1.56
N ALA A 87 12.01 4.54 -2.76
CA ALA A 87 10.95 3.56 -3.01
C ALA A 87 10.98 2.33 -2.08
N GLU A 88 12.17 1.87 -1.69
CA GLU A 88 12.36 0.70 -0.84
C GLU A 88 12.07 1.00 0.63
N GLN A 89 12.56 2.14 1.12
CA GLN A 89 12.40 2.57 2.52
C GLN A 89 10.97 2.97 2.83
N VAL A 90 10.27 3.56 1.85
CA VAL A 90 8.88 3.99 2.02
C VAL A 90 7.88 2.87 1.79
N ALA A 91 8.28 1.74 1.19
CA ALA A 91 7.33 0.70 0.81
C ALA A 91 6.60 0.12 2.03
N GLU A 92 7.31 -0.24 3.10
CA GLU A 92 6.69 -0.87 4.26
C GLU A 92 5.88 0.12 5.11
N THR A 93 6.39 1.34 5.29
CA THR A 93 5.65 2.42 5.97
C THR A 93 4.41 2.84 5.18
N ALA A 94 4.49 2.93 3.86
CA ALA A 94 3.33 3.18 3.00
C ALA A 94 2.33 2.03 3.11
N ARG A 95 2.78 0.77 3.15
CA ARG A 95 1.90 -0.38 3.40
C ARG A 95 1.20 -0.27 4.75
N CYS A 96 1.87 0.15 5.82
CA CYS A 96 1.22 0.37 7.12
C CYS A 96 0.13 1.44 7.05
N LEU A 97 0.41 2.59 6.43
CA LEU A 97 -0.58 3.65 6.22
C LEU A 97 -1.76 3.18 5.36
N LEU A 98 -1.49 2.45 4.29
CA LEU A 98 -2.51 1.84 3.43
C LEU A 98 -3.32 0.77 4.17
N ARG A 99 -2.72 0.05 5.13
CA ARG A 99 -3.44 -0.94 5.95
C ARG A 99 -4.48 -0.29 6.85
N ALA A 100 -4.18 0.88 7.38
CA ALA A 100 -5.07 1.67 8.23
C ALA A 100 -6.13 2.45 7.45
N ALA A 101 -6.18 2.36 6.11
CA ALA A 101 -7.01 3.22 5.26
C ALA A 101 -8.51 2.83 5.22
N PRO A 102 -9.42 3.78 5.54
CA PRO A 102 -10.78 3.82 5.02
C PRO A 102 -10.93 4.72 3.78
N ALA A 103 -9.97 5.63 3.50
CA ALA A 103 -10.07 6.66 2.45
C ALA A 103 -9.24 6.31 1.20
N VAL A 104 -9.87 5.56 0.31
CA VAL A 104 -9.28 4.90 -0.87
C VAL A 104 -8.76 5.85 -1.96
N GLN A 105 -9.42 6.99 -2.17
CA GLN A 105 -9.19 7.84 -3.35
C GLN A 105 -7.96 8.75 -3.21
N THR A 106 -7.74 9.29 -2.00
CA THR A 106 -6.60 10.19 -1.73
C THR A 106 -5.27 9.46 -1.89
N ALA A 107 -5.21 8.16 -1.54
CA ALA A 107 -4.03 7.34 -1.72
C ALA A 107 -3.67 7.15 -3.21
N LEU A 108 -4.66 6.86 -4.06
CA LEU A 108 -4.43 6.63 -5.50
C LEU A 108 -3.86 7.88 -6.18
N GLY A 109 -4.44 9.05 -5.91
CA GLY A 109 -3.98 10.32 -6.50
C GLY A 109 -2.51 10.64 -6.16
N ILE A 110 -2.11 10.42 -4.90
CA ILE A 110 -0.73 10.65 -4.47
C ILE A 110 0.22 9.66 -5.15
N LEU A 111 -0.15 8.39 -5.25
CA LEU A 111 0.72 7.38 -5.85
C LEU A 111 0.89 7.54 -7.36
N LEU A 112 -0.16 8.00 -8.05
CA LEU A 112 -0.10 8.38 -9.46
C LEU A 112 0.87 9.55 -9.68
N GLN A 113 0.87 10.53 -8.77
CA GLN A 113 1.79 11.67 -8.83
C GLN A 113 3.26 11.26 -8.60
N TYR A 114 3.51 10.21 -7.82
CA TYR A 114 4.85 9.69 -7.49
C TYR A 114 5.12 8.29 -8.08
N SER A 115 4.76 8.09 -9.36
CA SER A 115 4.76 6.80 -10.07
C SER A 115 6.05 5.98 -9.97
N GLN A 116 7.22 6.64 -9.92
CA GLN A 116 8.53 5.98 -9.81
C GLN A 116 8.75 5.27 -8.45
N HIS A 117 8.13 5.77 -7.38
CA HIS A 117 8.32 5.28 -6.01
C HIS A 117 7.19 4.35 -5.57
N SER A 118 6.06 4.34 -6.31
CA SER A 118 4.83 3.65 -5.93
C SER A 118 4.57 2.35 -6.67
N ALA A 119 5.44 1.97 -7.62
CA ALA A 119 5.24 0.82 -8.52
C ALA A 119 4.88 -0.48 -7.76
N THR A 120 5.56 -0.76 -6.64
CA THR A 120 5.34 -1.97 -5.82
C THR A 120 4.13 -1.87 -4.90
N LEU A 121 3.64 -0.66 -4.63
CA LEU A 121 2.50 -0.38 -3.76
C LEU A 121 1.17 -0.54 -4.48
N TYR A 122 1.14 -0.40 -5.82
CA TYR A 122 -0.06 -0.63 -6.61
C TYR A 122 -0.62 -2.03 -6.40
N ALA A 123 0.22 -3.07 -6.31
CA ALA A 123 -0.26 -4.43 -6.07
C ALA A 123 -1.02 -4.55 -4.74
N ASP A 124 -0.49 -3.96 -3.67
CA ASP A 124 -1.11 -4.02 -2.34
C ASP A 124 -2.40 -3.21 -2.28
N LEU A 125 -2.45 -2.09 -3.01
CA LEU A 125 -3.68 -1.33 -3.20
C LEU A 125 -4.71 -2.09 -4.01
N MET A 126 -4.36 -2.62 -5.17
CA MET A 126 -5.32 -3.32 -6.03
C MET A 126 -5.94 -4.53 -5.32
N ALA A 127 -5.15 -5.22 -4.50
CA ALA A 127 -5.64 -6.33 -3.67
C ALA A 127 -6.74 -5.91 -2.67
N ARG A 128 -6.82 -4.63 -2.31
CA ARG A 128 -7.72 -4.11 -1.27
C ARG A 128 -8.77 -3.14 -1.80
N LEU A 129 -8.51 -2.48 -2.92
CA LEU A 129 -9.35 -1.43 -3.48
C LEU A 129 -10.20 -1.93 -4.63
N SER A 130 -11.51 -1.80 -4.51
CA SER A 130 -12.42 -1.88 -5.66
C SER A 130 -12.30 -0.57 -6.43
N LEU A 131 -11.80 -0.62 -7.65
CA LEU A 131 -11.58 0.58 -8.46
C LEU A 131 -12.59 0.62 -9.60
N SER A 132 -13.00 1.84 -9.97
CA SER A 132 -13.74 2.03 -11.22
C SER A 132 -12.84 1.81 -12.43
N GLU A 133 -13.47 1.59 -13.59
CA GLU A 133 -12.76 1.43 -14.86
C GLU A 133 -11.84 2.62 -15.17
N ASP A 134 -12.28 3.86 -14.95
CA ASP A 134 -11.48 5.07 -15.18
C ASP A 134 -10.24 5.15 -14.27
N GLN A 135 -10.39 4.69 -13.02
CA GLN A 135 -9.29 4.65 -12.05
C GLN A 135 -8.26 3.60 -12.46
N TRP A 136 -8.71 2.43 -12.92
CA TRP A 136 -7.84 1.43 -13.52
C TRP A 136 -7.11 1.97 -14.74
N HIS A 137 -7.78 2.75 -15.60
CA HIS A 137 -7.17 3.37 -16.78
C HIS A 137 -6.02 4.32 -16.44
N SER A 138 -6.12 5.01 -15.30
CA SER A 138 -5.14 5.99 -14.83
C SER A 138 -3.85 5.37 -14.28
N ILE A 139 -3.84 4.07 -13.97
CA ILE A 139 -2.65 3.39 -13.44
C ILE A 139 -1.55 3.32 -14.53
N PRO A 140 -0.27 3.53 -14.22
CA PRO A 140 0.80 3.33 -15.19
C PRO A 140 0.93 1.85 -15.61
N ALA A 141 1.30 1.57 -16.85
CA ALA A 141 1.65 0.23 -17.32
C ALA A 141 3.00 0.27 -18.04
N PRO A 142 3.91 -0.70 -17.83
CA PRO A 142 3.79 -1.91 -17.00
C PRO A 142 4.08 -1.67 -15.51
N CYS A 143 3.29 -2.28 -14.63
CA CYS A 143 3.51 -2.24 -13.17
C CYS A 143 4.19 -3.52 -12.67
N PRO A 144 5.45 -3.47 -12.18
CA PRO A 144 6.10 -4.62 -11.58
C PRO A 144 5.36 -5.07 -10.31
N GLY A 145 5.20 -6.38 -10.14
CA GLY A 145 4.54 -6.95 -8.96
C GLY A 145 3.01 -6.94 -8.98
N LEU A 146 2.37 -6.37 -10.01
CA LEU A 146 0.90 -6.31 -10.13
C LEU A 146 0.24 -7.69 -10.10
N ALA A 147 0.93 -8.72 -10.60
CA ALA A 147 0.49 -10.11 -10.52
C ALA A 147 0.14 -10.57 -9.09
N ARG A 148 0.77 -10.00 -8.06
CA ARG A 148 0.50 -10.35 -6.66
C ARG A 148 -0.92 -10.00 -6.21
N ALA A 149 -1.53 -8.99 -6.84
CA ALA A 149 -2.90 -8.60 -6.54
C ALA A 149 -3.94 -9.50 -7.21
N LEU A 150 -3.57 -10.25 -8.25
CA LEU A 150 -4.50 -11.04 -9.07
C LEU A 150 -5.35 -12.04 -8.27
N PRO A 151 -4.81 -12.81 -7.30
CA PRO A 151 -5.63 -13.73 -6.51
C PRO A 151 -6.68 -13.03 -5.65
N ALA A 152 -6.37 -11.85 -5.12
CA ALA A 152 -7.29 -11.06 -4.29
C ALA A 152 -8.35 -10.38 -5.15
N VAL A 153 -7.95 -9.81 -6.30
CA VAL A 153 -8.86 -9.18 -7.25
C VAL A 153 -9.80 -10.20 -7.87
N LEU A 154 -9.32 -11.39 -8.25
CA LEU A 154 -10.18 -12.47 -8.78
C LEU A 154 -11.25 -12.94 -7.80
N GLN A 155 -10.95 -12.96 -6.49
CA GLN A 155 -11.94 -13.30 -5.46
C GLN A 155 -13.04 -12.25 -5.35
N ARG A 156 -12.75 -10.99 -5.71
CA ARG A 156 -13.70 -9.89 -5.63
C ARG A 156 -14.48 -9.69 -6.93
N SER A 157 -13.79 -9.67 -8.07
CA SER A 157 -14.39 -9.37 -9.37
C SER A 157 -13.55 -9.92 -10.52
N ALA A 158 -14.20 -10.73 -11.37
CA ALA A 158 -13.61 -11.23 -12.60
C ALA A 158 -13.31 -10.11 -13.62
N ALA A 159 -14.12 -9.03 -13.64
CA ALA A 159 -13.93 -7.90 -14.55
C ALA A 159 -12.65 -7.12 -14.21
N GLU A 160 -12.45 -6.82 -12.92
CA GLU A 160 -11.23 -6.15 -12.45
C GLU A 160 -9.98 -7.00 -12.69
N ALA A 161 -10.09 -8.32 -12.53
CA ALA A 161 -9.00 -9.24 -12.84
C ALA A 161 -8.64 -9.20 -14.34
N GLY A 162 -9.63 -9.05 -15.22
CA GLY A 162 -9.41 -8.85 -16.66
C GLY A 162 -8.62 -7.58 -16.95
N TRP A 163 -8.99 -6.46 -16.33
CA TRP A 163 -8.26 -5.19 -16.47
C TRP A 163 -6.83 -5.28 -15.93
N LEU A 164 -6.65 -5.97 -14.80
CA LEU A 164 -5.32 -6.23 -14.22
C LEU A 164 -4.47 -7.07 -15.17
N VAL A 165 -5.02 -8.17 -15.70
CA VAL A 165 -4.32 -9.03 -16.66
C VAL A 165 -3.85 -8.20 -17.85
N GLY A 166 -4.66 -7.28 -18.39
CA GLY A 166 -4.26 -6.39 -19.48
C GLY A 166 -3.03 -5.53 -19.23
N ARG A 167 -2.64 -5.32 -17.96
CA ARG A 167 -1.54 -4.44 -17.52
C ARG A 167 -0.29 -5.20 -17.04
N LEU A 168 -0.31 -6.53 -17.11
CA LEU A 168 0.84 -7.36 -16.79
C LEU A 168 1.98 -7.12 -17.81
N ALA A 169 3.22 -7.31 -17.36
CA ALA A 169 4.36 -7.30 -18.25
C ALA A 169 4.31 -8.48 -19.24
N GLU A 170 4.90 -8.32 -20.42
CA GLU A 170 4.84 -9.32 -21.50
C GLU A 170 5.35 -10.72 -21.05
N GLY A 171 6.36 -10.77 -20.18
CA GLY A 171 6.84 -12.01 -19.59
C GLY A 171 5.79 -12.71 -18.72
N GLN A 172 5.03 -11.95 -17.94
CA GLN A 172 3.94 -12.48 -17.12
C GLN A 172 2.74 -12.93 -17.97
N HIS A 173 2.42 -12.21 -19.05
CA HIS A 173 1.42 -12.69 -20.03
C HIS A 173 1.80 -14.03 -20.64
N LYS A 174 3.06 -14.21 -21.04
CA LYS A 174 3.55 -15.47 -21.60
C LYS A 174 3.40 -16.62 -20.59
N ARG A 175 3.77 -16.38 -19.31
CA ARG A 175 3.58 -17.36 -18.23
C ARG A 175 2.12 -17.71 -18.00
N LEU A 176 1.24 -16.71 -17.88
CA LEU A 176 -0.20 -16.92 -17.71
C LEU A 176 -0.77 -17.76 -18.86
N ARG A 177 -0.41 -17.42 -20.11
CA ARG A 177 -0.87 -18.14 -21.30
C ARG A 177 -0.38 -19.58 -21.32
N ALA A 178 0.88 -19.83 -20.96
CA ALA A 178 1.43 -21.18 -20.89
C ALA A 178 0.70 -22.02 -19.82
N ALA A 179 0.46 -21.46 -18.63
CA ALA A 179 -0.27 -22.12 -17.56
C ALA A 179 -1.75 -22.37 -17.93
N ALA A 180 -2.40 -21.44 -18.63
CA ALA A 180 -3.77 -21.62 -19.11
C ALA A 180 -3.87 -22.77 -20.12
N LEU A 181 -2.89 -22.89 -21.02
CA LEU A 181 -2.83 -23.99 -21.99
C LEU A 181 -2.54 -25.34 -21.34
N SER A 182 -1.66 -25.40 -20.33
CA SER A 182 -1.38 -26.66 -19.61
C SER A 182 -2.58 -27.12 -18.80
N LEU A 183 -3.27 -26.19 -18.11
CA LEU A 183 -4.49 -26.48 -17.38
C LEU A 183 -5.61 -26.97 -18.32
N ALA A 184 -5.80 -26.31 -19.46
CA ALA A 184 -6.78 -26.72 -20.47
C ALA A 184 -6.51 -28.11 -21.04
N ARG A 185 -5.24 -28.52 -21.14
CA ARG A 185 -4.88 -29.90 -21.51
C ARG A 185 -5.20 -30.88 -20.39
N ALA A 186 -4.82 -30.59 -19.15
CA ALA A 186 -5.08 -31.46 -18.00
C ALA A 186 -6.59 -31.67 -17.75
N GLN A 187 -7.42 -30.64 -17.99
CA GLN A 187 -8.88 -30.71 -17.86
C GLN A 187 -9.58 -31.47 -19.00
N ARG A 188 -8.87 -31.84 -20.08
CA ARG A 188 -9.42 -32.77 -21.08
C ARG A 188 -9.36 -34.22 -20.62
N ASP A 189 -8.36 -34.54 -19.79
CA ASP A 189 -8.11 -35.89 -19.28
C ASP A 189 -8.76 -36.14 -17.91
N VAL A 190 -9.13 -35.08 -17.17
CA VAL A 190 -9.73 -35.11 -15.83
C VAL A 190 -11.02 -34.30 -15.81
N ARG A 191 -11.93 -34.53 -14.84
CA ARG A 191 -13.15 -33.71 -14.65
C ARG A 191 -12.82 -32.20 -14.69
N SER A 192 -13.58 -31.45 -15.47
CA SER A 192 -13.50 -29.99 -15.57
C SER A 192 -13.58 -29.34 -14.19
N LEU A 193 -12.61 -28.48 -13.88
CA LEU A 193 -12.64 -27.67 -12.66
C LEU A 193 -13.55 -26.45 -12.88
N PRO A 194 -14.24 -25.97 -11.83
CA PRO A 194 -14.91 -24.68 -11.84
C PRO A 194 -14.00 -23.54 -12.34
N ALA A 195 -14.58 -22.56 -13.03
CA ALA A 195 -13.86 -21.43 -13.59
C ALA A 195 -13.10 -20.62 -12.53
N GLU A 196 -13.68 -20.47 -11.33
CA GLU A 196 -13.04 -19.79 -10.20
C GLU A 196 -11.77 -20.51 -9.71
N LEU A 197 -11.82 -21.83 -9.57
CA LEU A 197 -10.64 -22.62 -9.16
C LEU A 197 -9.55 -22.57 -10.23
N SER A 198 -9.94 -22.61 -11.50
CA SER A 198 -9.02 -22.45 -12.62
C SER A 198 -8.32 -21.08 -12.58
N GLY A 199 -9.08 -20.01 -12.34
CA GLY A 199 -8.54 -18.66 -12.17
C GLY A 199 -7.55 -18.54 -11.00
N ARG A 200 -7.87 -19.16 -9.85
CA ARG A 200 -6.97 -19.16 -8.67
C ARG A 200 -5.67 -19.90 -8.94
N ILE A 201 -5.72 -21.06 -9.60
CA ILE A 201 -4.52 -21.83 -9.98
C ILE A 201 -3.62 -20.99 -10.89
N LEU A 202 -4.20 -20.34 -11.91
CA LEU A 202 -3.45 -19.49 -12.83
C LEU A 202 -2.82 -18.28 -12.14
N ALA A 203 -3.52 -17.70 -11.16
CA ALA A 203 -2.97 -16.58 -10.39
C ALA A 203 -1.78 -17.01 -9.51
N LEU A 204 -1.81 -18.22 -8.94
CA LEU A 204 -0.69 -18.77 -8.18
C LEU A 204 0.54 -19.00 -9.06
N CYS A 205 0.37 -19.49 -10.29
CA CYS A 205 1.49 -19.70 -11.23
C CYS A 205 2.24 -18.42 -11.61
N LEU A 206 1.67 -17.23 -11.37
CA LEU A 206 2.32 -15.95 -11.59
C LEU A 206 3.10 -15.43 -10.38
N LEU A 207 2.89 -16.03 -9.20
CA LEU A 207 3.60 -15.67 -7.96
C LEU A 207 4.94 -16.38 -7.82
N ASP A 208 5.08 -17.56 -8.43
CA ASP A 208 6.31 -18.32 -8.40
C ASP A 208 7.37 -17.70 -9.35
N PRO A 209 8.65 -17.61 -8.95
CA PRO A 209 9.73 -17.08 -9.79
C PRO A 209 9.93 -17.89 -11.09
#